data_AF-A0A919N713-F1
#
_entry.id   AF-A0A919N713-F1
#
_cell.length_a   1.000
_cell.length_b   1.000
_cell.length_c   1.000
_cell.angle_alpha   90.00
_cell.angle_beta   90.00
_cell.angle_gamma   90.00
#
_symmetry.space_group_name_H-M   'P 1'
#
loop_
_entity.id
_entity.type
_entity.pdbx_description
1 polymer ?
#
loop_
_entity_poly.entity_id
_entity_poly.type
_entity_poly.pdbx_seq_one_letter_code
_entity_poly.pdbx_strand_id
1 'polypeptide(L)'
;MGSADDGEDRDCGTGPALPGPAPVDVPRDRDTAGRARNARPRDGLGRPLPHGMTGVPTTPEDLVLPPAEALREAERLLAAGRPFHAHEVLEGAWKACGDGNRELWKGLAQLAVGVTHLRRGNRVGAVRLLTRAGERISAYDGIAPHDIPVAALVAWSRDLIARIGAGPVSEKMLAPRLTGSSGPASGAGPEAGAGSGRR
;
A
#
# COMPACT_ATOMS: atom_id res chain seq x y z
N MET A 1 -79.33 -16.81 -26.98
CA MET A 1 -79.79 -17.55 -25.79
C MET A 1 -78.57 -18.00 -25.00
N GLY A 2 -78.55 -17.70 -23.69
CA GLY A 2 -77.47 -17.97 -22.72
C GLY A 2 -76.46 -16.81 -22.68
N SER A 3 -76.50 -15.80 -21.80
CA SER A 3 -76.59 -15.80 -20.31
C SER A 3 -75.54 -16.74 -19.70
N ALA A 4 -74.66 -16.36 -18.78
CA ALA A 4 -74.37 -15.14 -18.03
C ALA A 4 -72.93 -15.31 -17.48
N ASP A 5 -72.27 -14.24 -17.01
CA ASP A 5 -71.83 -14.14 -15.61
C ASP A 5 -71.09 -12.81 -15.37
N ASP A 6 -71.61 -12.07 -14.40
CA ASP A 6 -71.03 -10.92 -13.71
C ASP A 6 -69.81 -11.34 -12.87
N GLY A 7 -68.90 -10.41 -12.56
CA GLY A 7 -67.78 -10.73 -11.66
C GLY A 7 -66.82 -9.59 -11.37
N GLU A 8 -67.24 -8.72 -10.45
CA GLU A 8 -66.55 -7.60 -9.84
C GLU A 8 -65.14 -7.87 -9.26
N ASP A 9 -64.37 -6.78 -9.22
CA ASP A 9 -63.37 -6.34 -8.24
C ASP A 9 -62.78 -7.36 -7.27
N ARG A 10 -61.45 -7.52 -7.37
CA ARG A 10 -60.58 -7.75 -6.21
C ARG A 10 -59.34 -6.88 -6.28
N ASP A 11 -59.49 -5.69 -5.67
CA ASP A 11 -58.43 -4.96 -5.01
C ASP A 11 -57.59 -5.93 -4.15
N CYS A 12 -56.30 -6.04 -4.45
CA CYS A 12 -55.34 -6.75 -3.60
C CYS A 12 -54.22 -5.77 -3.30
N GLY A 13 -54.34 -5.14 -2.13
CA GLY A 13 -53.50 -4.06 -1.65
C GLY A 13 -52.02 -4.42 -1.65
N THR A 14 -51.24 -3.62 -2.38
CA THR A 14 -49.80 -3.51 -2.17
C THR A 14 -49.57 -2.49 -1.07
N GLY A 15 -49.42 -2.95 0.17
CA GLY A 15 -48.98 -2.10 1.27
C GLY A 15 -47.58 -1.52 1.00
N PRO A 16 -47.28 -0.27 1.38
CA PRO A 16 -45.97 0.33 1.15
C PRO A 16 -44.90 -0.40 1.96
N ALA A 17 -43.84 -0.82 1.28
CA ALA A 17 -42.63 -1.33 1.90
C ALA A 17 -42.09 -0.28 2.87
N LEU A 18 -41.89 -0.66 4.13
CA LEU A 18 -41.25 0.18 5.13
C LEU A 18 -39.86 0.59 4.62
N PRO A 19 -39.49 1.88 4.65
CA PRO A 19 -38.15 2.30 4.29
C PRO A 19 -37.17 1.70 5.31
N GLY A 20 -36.21 0.91 4.80
CA GLY A 20 -35.06 0.47 5.60
C GLY A 20 -34.31 1.68 6.16
N PRO A 21 -33.59 1.54 7.29
CA PRO A 21 -32.88 2.65 7.90
C PRO A 21 -31.92 3.26 6.88
N ALA A 22 -32.06 4.57 6.67
CA ALA A 22 -31.15 5.33 5.83
C ALA A 22 -29.71 5.11 6.31
N PRO A 23 -28.72 4.99 5.39
CA PRO A 23 -27.33 4.93 5.80
C PRO A 23 -27.01 6.18 6.61
N VAL A 24 -26.65 5.97 7.88
CA VAL A 24 -26.18 7.04 8.76
C VAL A 24 -24.95 7.67 8.10
N ASP A 25 -25.07 8.92 7.67
CA ASP A 25 -23.97 9.68 7.10
C ASP A 25 -23.04 10.05 8.26
N VAL A 26 -22.11 9.15 8.56
CA VAL A 26 -21.09 9.39 9.57
C VAL A 26 -20.24 10.56 9.07
N PRO A 27 -20.20 11.70 9.78
CA PRO A 27 -19.45 12.87 9.33
C PRO A 27 -18.01 12.45 9.05
N ARG A 28 -17.55 12.68 7.82
CA ARG A 28 -16.15 12.45 7.46
C ARG A 28 -15.32 13.40 8.31
N ASP A 29 -14.45 12.85 9.14
CA ASP A 29 -13.52 13.64 9.94
C ASP A 29 -12.65 14.46 8.98
N ARG A 30 -12.62 15.78 9.18
CA ARG A 30 -11.94 16.74 8.31
C ARG A 30 -10.98 17.56 9.16
N ASP A 31 -9.78 17.82 8.64
CA ASP A 31 -8.88 18.81 9.25
C ASP A 31 -9.48 20.23 9.18
N THR A 32 -8.84 21.16 9.85
CA THR A 32 -9.19 22.59 9.82
C THR A 32 -9.07 23.22 8.42
N ALA A 33 -8.48 22.50 7.45
CA ALA A 33 -8.40 22.87 6.04
C ALA A 33 -9.41 22.10 5.14
N GLY A 34 -10.33 21.33 5.72
CA GLY A 34 -11.36 20.57 5.00
C GLY A 34 -10.90 19.27 4.35
N ARG A 35 -9.65 18.84 4.55
CA ARG A 35 -9.13 17.55 4.07
C ARG A 35 -9.64 16.42 4.94
N ALA A 36 -10.14 15.34 4.35
CA ALA A 36 -10.59 14.17 5.09
C ALA A 36 -9.43 13.59 5.92
N ARG A 37 -9.46 13.78 7.24
CA ARG A 37 -8.56 13.10 8.17
C ARG A 37 -9.07 11.68 8.30
N ASN A 38 -8.27 10.74 7.87
CA ASN A 38 -8.62 9.35 7.97
C ASN A 38 -8.31 8.81 9.37
N ALA A 39 -8.91 9.41 10.41
CA ALA A 39 -8.67 9.08 11.82
C ALA A 39 -9.31 7.75 12.26
N ARG A 40 -9.99 7.04 11.34
CA ARG A 40 -10.52 5.72 11.66
C ARG A 40 -9.38 4.76 11.97
N PRO A 41 -9.40 4.09 13.14
CA PRO A 41 -8.42 3.07 13.48
C PRO A 41 -8.34 2.00 12.37
N ARG A 42 -7.13 1.52 12.06
CA ARG A 42 -6.90 0.54 10.99
C ARG A 42 -6.21 -0.72 11.52
N ASP A 43 -6.46 -1.85 10.86
CA ASP A 43 -5.69 -3.07 11.11
C ASP A 43 -4.26 -2.97 10.52
N GLY A 44 -3.44 -3.99 10.76
CA GLY A 44 -2.06 -4.05 10.25
C GLY A 44 -1.94 -4.11 8.71
N LEU A 45 -3.06 -4.31 7.99
CA LEU A 45 -3.13 -4.27 6.54
C LEU A 45 -3.78 -2.98 6.04
N GLY A 46 -4.12 -2.03 6.91
CA GLY A 46 -4.74 -0.76 6.55
C GLY A 46 -6.25 -0.82 6.29
N ARG A 47 -6.97 -1.88 6.71
CA ARG A 47 -8.45 -1.91 6.63
C ARG A 47 -9.03 -1.11 7.80
N PRO A 48 -10.07 -0.28 7.58
CA PRO A 48 -10.75 0.40 8.68
C PRO A 48 -11.33 -0.60 9.68
N LEU A 49 -11.10 -0.35 10.96
CA LEU A 49 -11.73 -1.06 12.08
C LEU A 49 -13.06 -0.41 12.45
N PRO A 50 -13.93 -1.13 13.19
CA PRO A 50 -15.07 -0.54 13.88
C PRO A 50 -14.63 0.59 14.82
N HIS A 51 -15.52 1.56 15.05
CA HIS A 51 -15.25 2.65 16.01
C HIS A 51 -15.06 2.07 17.42
N GLY A 52 -14.14 2.67 18.20
CA GLY A 52 -13.81 2.23 19.56
C GLY A 52 -12.76 1.12 19.64
N MET A 53 -12.29 0.58 18.51
CA MET A 53 -11.17 -0.36 18.48
C MET A 53 -9.84 0.38 18.35
N THR A 54 -8.80 -0.06 19.08
CA THR A 54 -7.44 0.46 18.88
C THR A 54 -6.83 -0.14 17.61
N GLY A 55 -6.47 0.72 16.66
CA GLY A 55 -5.80 0.33 15.43
C GLY A 55 -4.29 0.26 15.60
N VAL A 56 -3.62 -0.33 14.62
CA VAL A 56 -2.16 -0.23 14.50
C VAL A 56 -1.83 1.21 14.10
N PRO A 57 -0.90 1.90 14.80
CA PRO A 57 -0.46 3.23 14.40
C PRO A 57 -0.05 3.23 12.92
N THR A 58 -0.58 4.18 12.15
CA THR A 58 -0.16 4.44 10.77
C THR A 58 1.20 5.10 10.76
N THR A 59 1.89 5.02 9.64
CA THR A 59 3.11 5.82 9.44
C THR A 59 2.71 7.31 9.46
N PRO A 60 3.45 8.19 10.17
CA PRO A 60 3.18 9.63 10.12
C PRO A 60 3.23 10.14 8.68
N GLU A 61 2.26 10.98 8.29
CA GLU A 61 2.13 11.48 6.92
C GLU A 61 3.30 12.39 6.50
N ASP A 62 3.98 12.98 7.47
CA ASP A 62 5.17 13.83 7.34
C ASP A 62 6.49 13.07 7.50
N LEU A 63 6.46 11.74 7.69
CA LEU A 63 7.69 10.95 7.79
C LEU A 63 8.42 10.90 6.44
N VAL A 64 9.50 11.66 6.35
CA VAL A 64 10.43 11.62 5.22
C VAL A 64 11.75 11.04 5.68
N LEU A 65 12.01 9.79 5.30
CA LEU A 65 13.28 9.11 5.56
C LEU A 65 14.24 9.29 4.39
N PRO A 66 15.57 9.39 4.65
CA PRO A 66 16.57 9.25 3.61
C PRO A 66 16.40 7.93 2.82
N PRO A 67 16.77 7.87 1.52
CA PRO A 67 16.59 6.68 0.68
C PRO A 67 16.98 5.34 1.32
N ALA A 68 18.20 5.25 1.86
CA ALA A 68 18.70 4.01 2.47
C ALA A 68 17.89 3.61 3.72
N GLU A 69 17.44 4.58 4.52
CA GLU A 69 16.61 4.33 5.70
C GLU A 69 15.20 3.91 5.33
N ALA A 70 14.60 4.57 4.33
CA ALA A 70 13.29 4.21 3.80
C ALA A 70 13.27 2.75 3.29
N LEU A 71 14.31 2.33 2.56
CA LEU A 71 14.45 0.95 2.06
C LEU A 71 14.60 -0.06 3.21
N ARG A 72 15.47 0.22 4.19
CA ARG A 72 15.67 -0.66 5.36
C ARG A 72 14.39 -0.80 6.18
N GLU A 73 13.70 0.31 6.42
CA GLU A 73 12.45 0.29 7.19
C GLU A 73 11.33 -0.44 6.44
N ALA A 74 11.17 -0.18 5.13
CA ALA A 74 10.21 -0.92 4.31
C ALA A 74 10.51 -2.42 4.26
N GLU A 75 11.78 -2.82 4.14
CA GLU A 75 12.19 -4.24 4.20
C GLU A 75 11.84 -4.86 5.56
N ARG A 76 12.15 -4.17 6.67
CA ARG A 76 11.80 -4.62 8.02
C ARG A 76 10.29 -4.79 8.21
N LEU A 77 9.50 -3.85 7.69
CA LEU A 77 8.04 -3.90 7.76
C LEU A 77 7.47 -5.06 6.92
N LEU A 78 8.01 -5.31 5.73
CA LEU A 78 7.62 -6.47 4.91
C LEU A 78 7.94 -7.79 5.62
N ALA A 79 9.14 -7.91 6.19
CA ALA A 79 9.54 -9.07 6.99
C ALA A 79 8.64 -9.27 8.23
N ALA A 80 8.14 -8.19 8.82
CA ALA A 80 7.17 -8.22 9.93
C ALA A 80 5.71 -8.45 9.48
N GLY A 81 5.46 -8.69 8.18
CA GLY A 81 4.11 -8.88 7.66
C GLY A 81 3.25 -7.61 7.68
N ARG A 82 3.86 -6.43 7.55
CA ARG A 82 3.20 -5.12 7.52
C ARG A 82 3.39 -4.43 6.15
N PRO A 83 2.90 -5.02 5.05
CA PRO A 83 3.12 -4.50 3.70
C PRO A 83 2.44 -3.14 3.46
N PHE A 84 1.35 -2.83 4.17
CA PHE A 84 0.68 -1.54 4.04
C PHE A 84 1.54 -0.41 4.63
N HIS A 85 2.12 -0.61 5.81
CA HIS A 85 3.07 0.34 6.39
C HIS A 85 4.33 0.49 5.53
N ALA A 86 4.84 -0.61 4.96
CA ALA A 86 5.95 -0.54 4.02
C ALA A 86 5.60 0.31 2.78
N HIS A 87 4.37 0.18 2.27
CA HIS A 87 3.87 1.04 1.19
C HIS A 87 3.86 2.52 1.58
N GLU A 88 3.40 2.87 2.78
CA GLU A 88 3.39 4.26 3.26
C GLU A 88 4.81 4.86 3.31
N VAL A 89 5.79 4.12 3.84
CA VAL A 89 7.21 4.55 3.89
C VAL A 89 7.76 4.79 2.47
N LEU A 90 7.50 3.87 1.54
CA LEU A 90 7.96 3.97 0.16
C LEU A 90 7.23 5.08 -0.62
N GLU A 91 5.97 5.35 -0.30
CA GLU A 91 5.22 6.47 -0.85
C GLU A 91 5.78 7.82 -0.36
N GLY A 92 6.18 7.91 0.92
CA GLY A 92 6.89 9.08 1.45
C GLY A 92 8.19 9.35 0.69
N ALA A 93 9.00 8.32 0.47
CA ALA A 93 10.22 8.43 -0.34
C ALA A 93 9.93 8.81 -1.81
N TRP A 94 8.86 8.30 -2.41
CA TRP A 94 8.41 8.70 -3.74
C TRP A 94 8.00 10.17 -3.82
N LYS A 95 7.33 10.70 -2.79
CA LYS A 95 6.93 12.12 -2.72
C LYS A 95 8.14 13.04 -2.54
N ALA A 96 9.18 12.56 -1.85
CA ALA A 96 10.39 13.34 -1.56
C ALA A 96 11.50 13.23 -2.61
N CYS A 97 11.48 12.21 -3.48
CA CYS A 97 12.54 12.01 -4.47
C CYS A 97 12.46 12.98 -5.65
N GLY A 98 13.61 13.33 -6.23
CA GLY A 98 13.68 14.05 -7.51
C GLY A 98 13.26 13.19 -8.71
N ASP A 99 13.01 13.84 -9.85
CA ASP A 99 12.37 13.22 -11.02
C ASP A 99 13.08 11.96 -11.56
N GLY A 100 14.41 11.90 -11.49
CA GLY A 100 15.19 10.77 -12.02
C GLY A 100 14.87 9.41 -11.39
N ASN A 101 14.44 9.38 -10.13
CA ASN A 101 14.14 8.15 -9.40
C ASN A 101 12.64 7.94 -9.14
N ARG A 102 11.79 8.80 -9.68
CA ARG A 102 10.37 8.85 -9.31
C ARG A 102 9.61 7.57 -9.66
N GLU A 103 9.84 7.01 -10.84
CA GLU A 103 9.19 5.77 -11.24
C GLU A 103 9.75 4.54 -10.51
N LEU A 104 11.03 4.57 -10.07
CA LEU A 104 11.59 3.52 -9.19
C LEU A 104 10.84 3.45 -7.86
N TRP A 105 10.74 4.57 -7.14
CA TRP A 105 10.05 4.62 -5.85
C TRP A 105 8.57 4.27 -5.95
N LYS A 106 7.91 4.73 -7.00
CA LYS A 106 6.53 4.33 -7.31
C LYS A 106 6.40 2.84 -7.57
N GLY A 107 7.36 2.23 -8.28
CA GLY A 107 7.43 0.78 -8.47
C GLY A 107 7.54 0.02 -7.15
N LEU A 108 8.43 0.46 -6.25
CA LEU A 108 8.57 -0.12 -4.91
C LEU A 108 7.29 0.02 -4.06
N ALA A 109 6.67 1.19 -4.07
CA ALA A 109 5.40 1.41 -3.35
C ALA A 109 4.28 0.50 -3.91
N GLN A 110 4.23 0.29 -5.22
CA GLN A 110 3.30 -0.64 -5.87
C GLN A 110 3.58 -2.11 -5.53
N LEU A 111 4.85 -2.48 -5.38
CA LEU A 111 5.25 -3.80 -4.94
C LEU A 111 4.66 -4.11 -3.55
N ALA A 112 4.86 -3.20 -2.59
CA ALA A 112 4.36 -3.36 -1.22
C ALA A 112 2.82 -3.39 -1.16
N VAL A 113 2.12 -2.52 -1.90
CA VAL A 113 0.65 -2.56 -1.94
C VAL A 113 0.12 -3.78 -2.71
N GLY A 114 0.87 -4.32 -3.67
CA GLY A 114 0.58 -5.60 -4.33
C GLY A 114 0.57 -6.77 -3.33
N VAL A 115 1.56 -6.83 -2.43
CA VAL A 115 1.60 -7.79 -1.32
C VAL A 115 0.42 -7.58 -0.36
N THR A 116 0.07 -6.33 -0.07
CA THR A 116 -1.11 -6.01 0.75
C THR A 116 -2.40 -6.56 0.13
N HIS A 117 -2.58 -6.40 -1.19
CA HIS A 117 -3.73 -6.95 -1.90
C HIS A 117 -3.77 -8.48 -1.82
N LEU A 118 -2.62 -9.15 -1.97
CA LEU A 118 -2.55 -10.59 -1.88
C LEU A 118 -2.98 -11.09 -0.49
N ARG A 119 -2.44 -10.50 0.58
CA ARG A 119 -2.81 -10.83 1.97
C ARG A 119 -4.27 -10.53 2.29
N ARG A 120 -4.89 -9.59 1.56
CA ARG A 120 -6.33 -9.29 1.65
C ARG A 120 -7.20 -10.27 0.84
N GLY A 121 -6.61 -11.25 0.16
CA GLY A 121 -7.32 -12.21 -0.70
C GLY A 121 -7.61 -11.70 -2.12
N ASN A 122 -7.18 -10.47 -2.46
CA ASN A 122 -7.40 -9.89 -3.79
C ASN A 122 -6.25 -10.28 -4.74
N ARG A 123 -6.28 -11.52 -5.23
CA ARG A 123 -5.27 -12.10 -6.13
C ARG A 123 -5.14 -11.34 -7.45
N VAL A 124 -6.28 -10.98 -8.07
CA VAL A 124 -6.30 -10.25 -9.36
C VAL A 124 -5.66 -8.86 -9.22
N GLY A 125 -6.02 -8.14 -8.16
CA GLY A 125 -5.42 -6.84 -7.84
C GLY A 125 -3.93 -6.94 -7.53
N ALA A 126 -3.52 -7.97 -6.78
CA ALA A 126 -2.13 -8.23 -6.46
C ALA A 126 -1.29 -8.45 -7.72
N VAL A 127 -1.72 -9.35 -8.64
CA VAL A 127 -1.02 -9.62 -9.90
C VAL A 127 -0.86 -8.34 -10.72
N ARG A 128 -1.95 -7.57 -10.90
CA ARG A 128 -1.91 -6.31 -11.65
C ARG A 128 -0.89 -5.31 -11.10
N LEU A 129 -0.82 -5.16 -9.79
CA LEU A 129 0.12 -4.24 -9.14
C LEU A 129 1.56 -4.75 -9.21
N LEU A 130 1.79 -6.04 -8.98
CA LEU A 130 3.12 -6.66 -9.01
C LEU A 130 3.72 -6.65 -10.42
N THR A 131 2.92 -6.90 -11.47
CA THR A 131 3.36 -6.78 -12.86
C THR A 131 3.86 -5.36 -13.15
N ARG A 132 3.01 -4.37 -12.83
CA ARG A 132 3.31 -2.95 -13.01
C ARG A 132 4.52 -2.47 -12.20
N ALA A 133 4.69 -3.00 -10.99
CA ALA A 133 5.86 -2.71 -10.16
C ALA A 133 7.13 -3.26 -10.81
N GLY A 134 7.11 -4.52 -11.27
CA GLY A 134 8.23 -5.17 -11.93
C GLY A 134 8.67 -4.42 -13.21
N GLU A 135 7.70 -3.99 -14.03
CA GLU A 135 7.98 -3.16 -15.22
C GLU A 135 8.71 -1.87 -14.87
N ARG A 136 8.23 -1.12 -13.87
CA ARG A 136 8.87 0.14 -13.43
C ARG A 136 10.27 -0.08 -12.89
N ILE A 137 10.44 -1.09 -12.04
CA ILE A 137 11.72 -1.39 -11.41
C ILE A 137 12.74 -1.86 -12.47
N SER A 138 12.30 -2.63 -13.47
CA SER A 138 13.19 -3.15 -14.52
C SER A 138 13.86 -2.08 -15.38
N ALA A 139 13.28 -0.88 -15.47
CA ALA A 139 13.88 0.25 -16.19
C ALA A 139 15.19 0.76 -15.54
N TYR A 140 15.50 0.33 -14.33
CA TYR A 140 16.68 0.73 -13.56
C TYR A 140 17.75 -0.37 -13.48
N ASP A 141 17.61 -1.44 -14.26
CA ASP A 141 18.61 -2.51 -14.32
C ASP A 141 19.96 -1.98 -14.80
N GLY A 142 21.05 -2.47 -14.20
CA GLY A 142 22.42 -1.97 -14.45
C GLY A 142 22.77 -0.60 -13.86
N ILE A 143 21.78 0.20 -13.41
CA ILE A 143 22.02 1.47 -12.69
C ILE A 143 22.04 1.24 -11.17
N ALA A 144 21.13 0.39 -10.67
CA ALA A 144 20.96 0.05 -9.25
C ALA A 144 21.02 1.24 -8.27
N PRO A 145 20.15 2.27 -8.41
CA PRO A 145 20.14 3.40 -7.49
C PRO A 145 19.95 2.94 -6.04
N HIS A 146 20.63 3.59 -5.09
CA HIS A 146 20.52 3.31 -3.64
C HIS A 146 20.82 1.85 -3.25
N ASP A 147 21.67 1.17 -4.03
CA ASP A 147 22.01 -0.25 -3.86
C ASP A 147 20.80 -1.18 -3.93
N ILE A 148 19.71 -0.79 -4.62
CA ILE A 148 18.52 -1.62 -4.78
C ILE A 148 18.85 -2.83 -5.67
N PRO A 149 18.53 -4.07 -5.25
CA PRO A 149 18.79 -5.27 -6.04
C PRO A 149 17.73 -5.45 -7.14
N VAL A 150 17.79 -4.59 -8.17
CA VAL A 150 16.78 -4.47 -9.23
C VAL A 150 16.46 -5.81 -9.90
N ALA A 151 17.48 -6.52 -10.40
CA ALA A 151 17.29 -7.81 -11.06
C ALA A 151 16.61 -8.84 -10.14
N ALA A 152 16.99 -8.87 -8.86
CA ALA A 152 16.40 -9.78 -7.88
C ALA A 152 14.93 -9.44 -7.59
N LEU A 153 14.57 -8.16 -7.49
CA LEU A 153 13.19 -7.71 -7.29
C LEU A 153 12.29 -8.01 -8.50
N VAL A 154 12.81 -7.84 -9.71
CA VAL A 154 12.08 -8.18 -10.95
C VAL A 154 11.83 -9.69 -11.01
N ALA A 155 12.85 -10.51 -10.74
CA ALA A 155 12.71 -11.97 -10.68
C ALA A 155 11.71 -12.39 -9.59
N TRP A 156 11.83 -11.82 -8.40
CA TRP A 156 10.91 -12.06 -7.29
C TRP A 156 9.45 -11.73 -7.66
N SER A 157 9.21 -10.60 -8.35
CA SER A 157 7.85 -10.22 -8.74
C SER A 157 7.25 -11.21 -9.73
N ARG A 158 8.03 -11.63 -10.74
CA ARG A 158 7.62 -12.65 -11.73
C ARG A 158 7.30 -13.99 -11.07
N ASP A 159 8.17 -14.45 -10.18
CA ASP A 159 8.00 -15.70 -9.43
C ASP A 159 6.75 -15.67 -8.55
N LEU A 160 6.53 -14.56 -7.84
CA LEU A 160 5.36 -14.38 -7.00
C LEU A 160 4.07 -14.41 -7.85
N ILE A 161 4.04 -13.70 -8.97
CA ILE A 161 2.88 -13.69 -9.89
C ILE A 161 2.55 -15.11 -10.38
N ALA A 162 3.57 -15.86 -10.83
CA ALA A 162 3.38 -17.23 -11.29
C ALA A 162 2.77 -18.13 -10.19
N ARG A 163 3.24 -17.99 -8.95
CA ARG A 163 2.74 -18.77 -7.80
C ARG A 163 1.33 -18.37 -7.37
N ILE A 164 0.99 -17.08 -7.45
CA ILE A 164 -0.39 -16.61 -7.28
C ILE A 164 -1.31 -17.23 -8.33
N GLY A 165 -0.83 -17.59 -9.52
CA GLY A 165 -1.60 -18.36 -10.50
C GLY A 165 -1.79 -19.83 -10.10
N ALA A 166 -0.76 -20.43 -9.49
CA ALA A 166 -0.71 -21.87 -9.21
C ALA A 166 -1.35 -22.32 -7.89
N GLY A 167 -1.45 -21.45 -6.87
CA GLY A 167 -1.98 -21.88 -5.57
C GLY A 167 -1.72 -20.91 -4.42
N PRO A 168 -1.81 -21.36 -3.16
CA PRO A 168 -1.43 -20.57 -1.99
C PRO A 168 0.06 -20.21 -2.02
N VAL A 169 0.40 -19.02 -1.50
CA VAL A 169 1.78 -18.52 -1.42
C VAL A 169 2.23 -18.51 0.04
N SER A 170 3.46 -18.94 0.33
CA SER A 170 4.00 -18.92 1.68
C SER A 170 4.37 -17.50 2.13
N GLU A 171 4.21 -17.21 3.43
CA GLU A 171 4.48 -15.88 3.99
C GLU A 171 5.93 -15.43 3.79
N LYS A 172 6.89 -16.36 3.83
CA LYS A 172 8.31 -16.06 3.59
C LYS A 172 8.56 -15.45 2.20
N MET A 173 7.73 -15.79 1.20
CA MET A 173 7.84 -15.23 -0.15
C MET A 173 7.36 -13.78 -0.23
N LEU A 174 6.59 -13.30 0.75
CA LEU A 174 6.01 -11.96 0.74
C LEU A 174 6.93 -10.87 1.29
N ALA A 175 8.17 -11.25 1.66
CA ALA A 175 9.18 -10.37 2.22
C ALA A 175 10.47 -10.37 1.36
N PRO A 176 10.48 -9.66 0.22
CA PRO A 176 11.69 -9.49 -0.58
C PRO A 176 12.72 -8.60 0.14
N ARG A 177 14.00 -8.80 -0.22
CA ARG A 177 15.06 -7.85 0.11
C ARG A 177 14.91 -6.60 -0.75
N LEU A 178 14.87 -5.43 -0.13
CA LEU A 178 14.87 -4.14 -0.83
C LEU A 178 16.26 -3.50 -0.85
N THR A 179 17.17 -4.00 0.00
CA THR A 179 18.55 -3.53 0.11
C THR A 179 19.52 -4.55 -0.49
N GLY A 180 20.53 -4.05 -1.21
CA GLY A 180 21.61 -4.87 -1.74
C GLY A 180 22.45 -5.47 -0.62
N SER A 181 23.04 -6.63 -0.86
CA SER A 181 24.03 -7.23 0.04
C SER A 181 25.38 -6.51 -0.11
N SER A 182 25.40 -5.21 0.14
CA SER A 182 26.67 -4.53 0.41
C SER A 182 26.96 -4.77 1.90
N GLY A 183 28.12 -5.37 2.21
CA GLY A 183 28.64 -5.37 3.58
C GLY A 183 28.71 -3.95 4.14
N PRO A 184 28.89 -3.76 5.46
CA PRO A 184 28.84 -2.43 6.05
C PRO A 184 29.79 -1.50 5.29
N ALA A 185 29.23 -0.42 4.71
CA ALA A 185 30.00 0.68 4.16
C ALA A 185 30.84 1.26 5.31
N SER A 186 32.07 0.76 5.44
CA SER A 186 33.09 1.37 6.27
C SER A 186 33.46 2.71 5.64
N GLY A 187 33.06 3.78 6.33
CA GLY A 187 33.81 5.04 6.46
C GLY A 187 33.97 5.90 5.22
N ALA A 188 33.44 7.12 5.29
CA ALA A 188 34.27 8.34 5.28
C ALA A 188 33.35 9.56 5.30
N GLY A 189 33.08 10.08 6.49
CA GLY A 189 32.93 11.52 6.63
C GLY A 189 34.33 12.14 6.62
N PRO A 190 34.54 13.28 5.95
CA PRO A 190 35.60 14.18 6.35
C PRO A 190 34.99 15.24 7.27
N GLU A 191 35.32 15.16 8.55
CA GLU A 191 35.53 16.37 9.33
C GLU A 191 36.77 17.07 8.78
N ALA A 192 36.62 18.36 8.47
CA ALA A 192 37.74 19.29 8.36
C ALA A 192 37.38 20.53 9.18
N GLY A 193 37.82 20.53 10.44
CA GLY A 193 37.93 21.73 11.27
C GLY A 193 39.30 22.38 11.09
N ALA A 194 39.30 23.71 11.00
CA ALA A 194 40.35 24.68 11.36
C ALA A 194 40.00 25.97 10.60
N GLY A 195 39.88 27.16 11.16
CA GLY A 195 40.54 27.75 12.32
C GLY A 195 40.97 29.15 11.89
N SER A 196 40.36 30.19 12.45
CA SER A 196 40.86 31.57 12.38
C SER A 196 40.23 32.29 13.58
N GLY A 197 40.95 32.73 14.60
CA GLY A 197 42.26 33.38 14.57
C GLY A 197 42.02 34.85 14.92
N ARG A 198 42.00 35.17 16.22
CA ARG A 198 41.91 36.55 16.72
C ARG A 198 43.06 37.39 16.16
N ARG A 199 42.75 38.63 15.77
CA ARG A 199 43.52 39.83 16.12
C ARG A 199 42.56 40.99 16.35
#